data_AF-A0A0U5F104-F1
#
_entry.id   AF-A0A0U5F104-F1
#
_cell.length_a   1.000
_cell.length_b   1.000
_cell.length_c   1.000
_cell.angle_alpha   90.00
_cell.angle_beta   90.00
_cell.angle_gamma   90.00
#
_symmetry.space_group_name_H-M   'P 1'
#
loop_
_entity.id
_entity.type
_entity.pdbx_description
1 polymer ?
#
loop_
_entity_poly.entity_id
_entity_poly.type
_entity_poly.pdbx_seq_one_letter_code
_entity_poly.pdbx_strand_id
1 'polypeptide(L)' 'MLNGQLKPGYNLQIATNHQFVIDYDIFSNPTDTRTLVPFLKQMACREMFETIVADAGYESEYNYTILIDEFNSISRY' A
#
# COMPACT_ATOMS: atom_id res chain seq x y z
N MET A 1 -4.28 10.94 35.30
CA MET A 1 -4.46 10.05 34.13
C MET A 1 -4.87 10.92 32.96
N LEU A 2 -4.08 10.97 31.88
CA LEU A 2 -4.43 11.68 30.63
C LEU A 2 -5.34 10.78 29.77
N ASN A 3 -6.51 10.43 30.30
CA ASN A 3 -7.51 9.65 29.57
C ASN A 3 -8.24 10.58 28.60
N GLY A 4 -7.79 10.60 27.34
CA GLY A 4 -8.34 11.46 26.28
C GLY A 4 -7.40 11.68 25.10
N GLN A 5 -6.09 11.39 25.24
CA GLN A 5 -5.19 11.36 24.08
C GLN A 5 -5.42 10.08 23.27
N LEU A 6 -5.83 10.23 22.00
CA LEU A 6 -5.74 9.16 21.02
C LEU A 6 -4.29 8.64 21.02
N LYS A 7 -4.12 7.34 21.23
CA LYS A 7 -2.85 6.69 20.94
C LYS A 7 -2.55 6.91 19.46
N PRO A 8 -1.31 7.24 19.06
CA PRO A 8 -0.98 7.33 17.65
C PRO A 8 -1.30 5.98 17.00
N GLY A 9 -2.30 6.00 16.11
CA GLY A 9 -2.69 4.87 15.30
C GLY A 9 -1.75 4.82 14.12
N TYR A 10 -1.13 3.67 13.91
CA TYR A 10 -0.34 3.41 12.73
C TYR A 10 -0.98 2.30 11.93
N ASN A 11 -0.90 2.44 10.62
CA ASN A 11 -1.34 1.46 9.66
C ASN A 11 -0.13 0.74 9.09
N LEU A 12 -0.02 -0.56 9.38
CA LEU A 12 1.05 -1.42 8.92
C LEU A 12 0.66 -1.98 7.54
N GLN A 13 1.47 -1.70 6.54
CA GLN A 13 1.33 -2.31 5.22
C GLN A 13 2.37 -3.40 5.01
N ILE A 14 1.93 -4.49 4.38
CA ILE A 14 2.74 -5.69 4.17
C ILE A 14 2.52 -6.15 2.73
N ALA A 15 3.62 -6.30 1.99
CA ALA A 15 3.61 -6.94 0.68
C ALA A 15 3.93 -8.42 0.85
N THR A 16 3.17 -9.28 0.16
CA THR A 16 3.43 -10.72 0.14
C THR A 16 3.48 -11.26 -1.27
N ASN A 17 4.31 -12.28 -1.49
CA ASN A 17 4.39 -13.02 -2.74
C ASN A 17 4.72 -14.49 -2.43
N HIS A 18 3.97 -15.43 -3.01
CA HIS A 18 4.15 -16.88 -2.77
C HIS A 18 4.30 -17.27 -1.28
N GLN A 19 3.46 -16.70 -0.40
CA GLN A 19 3.48 -16.92 1.06
C GLN A 19 4.69 -16.34 1.81
N PHE A 20 5.52 -15.55 1.15
CA PHE A 20 6.61 -14.79 1.79
C PHE A 20 6.23 -13.33 1.96
N VAL A 21 6.63 -12.74 3.09
CA VAL A 21 6.66 -11.28 3.25
C VAL A 21 7.88 -10.75 2.53
N ILE A 22 7.67 -9.82 1.60
CA ILE A 22 8.73 -9.28 0.75
C ILE A 22 9.04 -7.81 1.04
N ASP A 23 8.09 -7.10 1.66
CA ASP A 23 8.29 -5.71 2.11
C ASP A 23 7.24 -5.34 3.18
N TYR A 24 7.52 -4.31 3.98
CA TYR A 24 6.59 -3.72 4.94
C TYR A 24 6.91 -2.24 5.20
N ASP A 25 5.89 -1.45 5.53
CA ASP A 25 6.08 -0.06 5.99
C ASP A 25 4.96 0.36 6.93
N ILE A 26 5.20 1.41 7.72
CA ILE A 26 4.33 1.89 8.79
C ILE A 26 3.91 3.33 8.50
N PHE A 27 2.61 3.53 8.32
CA PHE A 27 2.04 4.83 8.00
C PHE A 27 1.28 5.41 9.19
N SER A 28 1.36 6.72 9.42
CA SER A 28 0.49 7.41 10.39
C SER A 28 -0.93 7.64 9.86
N ASN A 29 -1.20 7.25 8.61
CA ASN A 29 -2.49 7.41 7.98
C ASN A 29 -3.51 6.43 8.59
N PRO A 30 -4.71 6.90 8.96
CA PRO A 30 -5.73 6.02 9.54
C PRO A 30 -6.41 5.10 8.52
N THR A 31 -6.26 5.36 7.22
CA THR A 31 -6.90 4.60 6.12
C THR A 31 -5.88 4.19 5.06
N ASP A 32 -6.13 3.08 4.37
CA ASP A 32 -5.22 2.48 3.37
C ASP A 32 -5.12 3.27 2.07
N THR A 33 -6.17 4.01 1.69
CA THR A 33 -6.22 4.76 0.43
C THR A 33 -5.00 5.66 0.17
N ARG A 34 -4.35 6.20 1.21
CA ARG A 34 -3.18 7.07 1.08
C ARG A 34 -1.83 6.37 1.29
N THR A 35 -1.82 5.07 1.57
CA THR A 35 -0.60 4.33 1.88
C THR A 35 -0.08 3.54 0.68
N LEU A 36 -0.92 3.18 -0.31
CA LEU A 36 -0.51 2.34 -1.45
C LEU A 36 0.65 2.94 -2.26
N VAL A 37 0.47 4.14 -2.80
CA VAL A 37 1.46 4.78 -3.67
C VAL A 37 2.80 4.99 -2.95
N PRO A 38 2.86 5.58 -1.74
CA PRO A 38 4.14 5.71 -1.05
C PRO A 38 4.76 4.33 -0.70
N PHE A 39 3.95 3.33 -0.36
CA PHE A 39 4.43 1.97 -0.13
C PHE A 39 5.03 1.32 -1.39
N LEU A 40 4.40 1.48 -2.55
CA LEU A 40 4.94 0.95 -3.82
C LEU A 40 6.21 1.68 -4.28
N LYS A 41 6.33 2.98 -3.98
CA LYS A 41 7.51 3.78 -4.30
C LYS A 41 8.70 3.46 -3.39
N GLN A 42 8.48 3.06 -2.14
CA GLN A 42 9.56 2.67 -1.24
C GLN A 42 10.07 1.25 -1.50
N MET A 43 9.21 0.38 -2.06
CA MET A 43 9.51 -1.03 -2.26
C MET A 43 10.62 -1.26 -3.31
N ALA A 44 11.83 -1.58 -2.84
CA ALA A 44 13.01 -1.71 -3.70
C ALA A 44 12.91 -2.86 -4.71
N CYS A 45 12.24 -3.94 -4.34
CA CYS A 45 12.06 -5.13 -5.19
C CYS A 45 10.80 -5.06 -6.06
N ARG A 46 10.09 -3.91 -6.10
CA ARG A 46 8.82 -3.76 -6.81
C ARG A 46 8.94 -4.21 -8.27
N GLU A 47 10.03 -3.85 -8.94
CA GLU A 47 10.28 -4.18 -10.36
C GLU A 47 10.42 -5.66 -10.68
N MET A 48 10.58 -6.50 -9.66
CA MET A 48 10.61 -7.95 -9.83
C MET A 48 9.21 -8.56 -10.00
N PHE A 49 8.15 -7.78 -9.76
CA PHE A 49 6.76 -8.24 -9.80
C PHE A 49 5.95 -7.47 -10.86
N GLU A 50 5.18 -8.22 -11.64
CA GLU A 50 4.37 -7.69 -12.73
C GLU A 50 2.97 -7.25 -12.26
N THR A 51 2.38 -8.02 -11.34
CA THR A 51 1.01 -7.80 -10.89
C THR A 51 0.97 -7.27 -9.46
N ILE A 52 0.18 -6.22 -9.27
CA ILE A 52 -0.13 -5.66 -7.96
C ILE A 52 -1.57 -6.03 -7.62
N VAL A 53 -1.76 -6.66 -6.46
CA VAL A 53 -3.09 -6.98 -5.92
C VAL A 53 -3.18 -6.33 -4.55
N ALA A 54 -4.23 -5.54 -4.33
CA ALA A 54 -4.50 -4.84 -3.09
C ALA A 54 -5.97 -5.04 -2.70
N ASP A 55 -6.30 -4.88 -1.42
CA ASP A 55 -7.69 -4.94 -0.97
C ASP A 55 -8.51 -3.71 -1.42
N ALA A 56 -9.83 -3.76 -1.22
CA ALA A 56 -10.73 -2.67 -1.58
C ALA A 56 -10.54 -1.39 -0.74
N GLY A 57 -9.86 -1.47 0.42
CA GLY A 57 -9.53 -0.30 1.24
C GLY A 57 -8.54 0.66 0.55
N TYR A 58 -7.83 0.18 -0.47
CA TYR A 58 -6.95 0.98 -1.32
C TYR A 58 -7.64 1.64 -2.50
N GLU A 59 -8.95 1.41 -2.68
CA GLU A 59 -9.70 1.94 -3.82
C GLU A 59 -9.73 3.48 -3.77
N SER A 60 -9.15 4.11 -4.78
CA SER A 60 -9.30 5.54 -5.06
C SER A 60 -8.93 5.84 -6.50
N GLU A 61 -9.58 6.83 -7.10
CA GLU A 61 -9.25 7.30 -8.45
C GLU A 61 -7.75 7.64 -8.56
N TYR A 62 -7.20 8.33 -7.55
CA TYR A 62 -5.78 8.65 -7.47
C TYR A 62 -4.89 7.41 -7.55
N ASN A 63 -5.18 6.37 -6.75
CA ASN A 63 -4.40 5.13 -6.78
C ASN A 63 -4.52 4.44 -8.14
N TYR A 64 -5.71 4.39 -8.73
CA TYR A 64 -5.88 3.83 -10.07
C TYR A 64 -5.05 4.56 -11.11
N THR A 65 -5.13 5.89 -11.18
CA THR A 65 -4.34 6.68 -12.14
C THR A 65 -2.85 6.40 -12.00
N ILE A 66 -2.33 6.38 -10.77
CA ILE A 66 -0.91 6.11 -10.54
C ILE A 66 -0.52 4.67 -10.91
N LEU A 67 -1.36 3.68 -10.60
CA LEU A 67 -1.11 2.28 -10.98
C LEU A 67 -1.06 2.09 -12.50
N ILE A 68 -1.86 2.84 -13.24
CA ILE A 68 -1.91 2.81 -14.71
C ILE A 68 -0.71 3.55 -15.30
N ASP A 69 -0.50 4.80 -14.88
CA ASP A 69 0.42 5.71 -15.54
C ASP A 69 1.89 5.47 -15.14
N GLU A 70 2.15 5.13 -13.87
CA GLU A 70 3.51 4.97 -13.35
C GLU A 70 3.94 3.51 -13.24
N PHE A 71 3.01 2.60 -12.91
CA PHE A 71 3.35 1.21 -12.59
C PHE A 71 2.99 0.19 -13.67
N ASN A 72 2.25 0.58 -14.72
CA ASN A 72 1.78 -0.30 -15.82
C ASN A 72 1.09 -1.59 -15.33
N SER A 73 0.60 -1.59 -14.09
CA SER A 73 0.25 -2.81 -13.35
C SER A 73 -1.24 -3.14 -13.47
N ILE A 74 -1.76 -3.18 -14.71
CA ILE A 74 -3.12 -3.67 -14.96
C ILE A 74 -3.04 -5.09 -15.51
N SER A 75 -3.44 -6.07 -14.70
CA SER A 75 -3.84 -7.37 -15.21
C SER A 75 -5.14 -7.16 -15.99
N ARG A 76 -5.06 -7.17 -17.34
CA ARG A 76 -6.26 -7.34 -18.16
C ARG A 76 -6.76 -8.76 -17.91
N TYR A 77 -7.91 -8.88 -17.25
CA TYR A 77 -8.65 -10.14 -17.26
C TYR A 77 -8.99 -10.55 -18.70
#